data_AF-A0AAV5VMM4-F1
#
_entry.id   AF-A0AAV5VMM4-F1
#
_cell.length_a   1.000
_cell.length_b   1.000
_cell.length_c   1.000
_cell.angle_alpha   90.00
_cell.angle_beta   90.00
_cell.angle_gamma   90.00
#
_symmetry.space_group_name_H-M   'P 1'
#
loop_
_entity.id
_entity.type
_entity.pdbx_description
1 polymer ?
#
loop_
_entity_poly.entity_id
_entity_poly.type
_entity_poly.pdbx_seq_one_letter_code
_entity_poly.pdbx_strand_id
1 'polypeptide(L)'
;LQPTFEELYITLKEFDAEKVAAALESLKEDDFEYSFDSLALTAGFRCDLHCTACDSTKHLFDACPQLKIPPIRDISRADWPSFYIREIDRIIDKIYDNEKISKNRRKDLDDVKSKLEKGISKKIKHDFRLDAFGSSENGFGSNRSDFDVCFRFDKEYEENHEVRLDTIKNIENALKWARFEKVMAITTAKVPIVKFTLRTGSGEIDGDISYYNELALHNTRLLSRYCSWTKDNLLAKLGMYIKRWAKQCEIGDASKGSLSSYAYIILMIHFLQRLQPAPLLPVLQEMGEKQEIKVDGWDVYFCDDEPKLDWSSCNLSVGELFLQFIEYFAKFDWHNQVVQIRQERTLTKIERGWRKQMCIEDPFDLDHNLASGISNRMYAFIMKSFVTSREVFFTLRERDIFTKQFGGDKSNIEIGDDFIARYGNSLLSRCRMSIGGAPRDRLCFKCGRLGHFSDLCPTQRTGTGNNGGGRGGGAPHKGGRGGGETGRKRNRDAKKERLARNREVYEATKK
;
A
#
# COMPACT_ATOMS: atom_id res chain seq x y z
N LEU A 1 -37.45 22.91 -23.33
CA LEU A 1 -36.56 22.67 -24.49
C LEU A 1 -35.23 23.32 -24.13
N GLN A 2 -34.21 22.53 -23.83
CA GLN A 2 -32.85 23.06 -23.67
C GLN A 2 -32.33 23.35 -25.08
N PRO A 3 -31.78 24.55 -25.35
CA PRO A 3 -31.20 24.82 -26.64
C PRO A 3 -30.01 23.86 -26.85
N THR A 4 -29.96 23.22 -28.01
CA THR A 4 -28.83 22.38 -28.39
C THR A 4 -27.63 23.29 -28.68
N PHE A 5 -26.41 22.76 -28.51
CA PHE A 5 -25.15 23.49 -28.72
C PHE A 5 -25.02 24.12 -30.12
N GLU A 6 -25.84 23.69 -31.08
CA GLU A 6 -25.93 24.22 -32.44
C GLU A 6 -26.75 25.53 -32.54
N GLU A 7 -27.66 25.81 -31.60
CA GLU A 7 -28.38 27.09 -31.53
C GLU A 7 -27.49 28.22 -30.97
N LEU A 8 -26.31 27.89 -30.43
CA LEU A 8 -25.30 28.84 -29.96
C LEU A 8 -24.44 29.44 -31.10
N TYR A 9 -24.48 28.84 -32.30
CA TYR A 9 -23.97 29.51 -33.50
C TYR A 9 -25.07 30.40 -34.03
N ILE A 10 -25.04 31.61 -33.49
CA ILE A 10 -25.70 32.81 -33.96
C ILE A 10 -25.86 32.76 -35.49
N THR A 11 -27.04 32.40 -35.99
CA THR A 11 -27.49 32.86 -37.31
C THR A 11 -27.99 34.28 -37.10
N LEU A 12 -27.06 35.22 -36.94
CA LEU A 12 -27.39 36.65 -37.03
C LEU A 12 -27.82 36.87 -38.48
N LYS A 13 -29.13 36.82 -38.70
CA LYS A 13 -29.75 37.22 -39.98
C LYS A 13 -29.46 38.69 -40.34
N GLU A 14 -28.82 39.44 -39.44
CA GLU A 14 -28.43 40.85 -39.57
C GLU A 14 -26.94 41.07 -39.21
N PHE A 15 -26.06 40.09 -39.46
CA PHE A 15 -24.62 40.31 -39.30
C PHE A 15 -24.09 41.16 -40.45
N ASP A 16 -24.02 42.47 -40.23
CA ASP A 16 -23.38 43.43 -41.13
C ASP A 16 -21.90 43.58 -40.78
N ALA A 17 -21.06 42.87 -41.54
CA ALA A 17 -19.62 42.83 -41.32
C ALA A 17 -18.96 44.21 -41.47
N GLU A 18 -19.47 45.08 -42.36
CA GLU A 18 -18.92 46.43 -42.57
C GLU A 18 -19.23 47.32 -41.37
N LYS A 19 -20.44 47.22 -40.81
CA LYS A 19 -20.82 47.99 -39.63
C LYS A 19 -20.04 47.58 -38.39
N VAL A 20 -19.74 46.28 -38.23
CA VAL A 20 -18.89 45.77 -37.14
C VAL A 20 -17.44 46.21 -37.35
N ALA A 21 -16.91 46.15 -38.58
CA ALA A 21 -15.56 46.62 -38.89
C ALA A 21 -15.39 48.12 -38.62
N ALA A 22 -16.35 48.95 -39.06
CA ALA A 22 -16.34 50.39 -38.79
C ALA A 22 -16.45 50.71 -37.29
N ALA A 23 -17.25 49.95 -36.54
CA ALA A 23 -17.32 50.07 -35.10
C ALA A 23 -15.98 49.71 -34.43
N LEU A 24 -15.33 48.62 -34.86
CA LEU A 24 -14.02 48.21 -34.36
C LEU A 24 -12.92 49.23 -34.66
N GLU A 25 -12.92 49.85 -35.84
CA GLU A 25 -11.96 50.91 -36.20
C GLU A 25 -12.17 52.21 -35.39
N SER A 26 -13.38 52.43 -34.87
CA SER A 26 -13.70 53.60 -34.05
C SER A 26 -13.31 53.44 -32.57
N LEU A 27 -13.03 52.22 -32.12
CA LEU A 27 -12.62 51.94 -30.75
C LEU A 27 -11.16 52.36 -30.53
N LYS A 28 -10.93 53.09 -29.45
CA LYS A 28 -9.62 53.47 -28.95
C LYS A 28 -9.20 52.52 -27.84
N GLU A 29 -7.92 52.55 -27.49
CA GLU A 29 -7.37 51.70 -26.43
C GLU A 29 -8.12 51.87 -25.09
N ASP A 30 -8.57 53.10 -24.80
CA ASP A 30 -9.37 53.45 -23.61
C ASP A 30 -10.82 52.89 -23.65
N ASP A 31 -11.32 52.43 -24.80
CA ASP A 31 -12.66 51.85 -24.96
C ASP A 31 -12.68 50.34 -24.65
N PHE A 32 -11.52 49.70 -24.47
CA PHE A 32 -11.42 48.29 -24.12
C PHE A 32 -11.33 48.11 -22.60
N GLU A 33 -12.42 47.66 -21.98
CA GLU A 33 -12.42 47.24 -20.58
C GLU A 33 -12.08 45.74 -20.48
N TYR A 34 -10.83 45.43 -20.14
CA TYR A 34 -10.41 44.06 -19.87
C TYR A 34 -10.73 43.69 -18.43
N SER A 35 -11.81 42.95 -18.21
CA SER A 35 -12.12 42.39 -16.89
C SER A 35 -11.77 40.90 -16.83
N PHE A 36 -10.98 40.52 -15.82
CA PHE A 36 -10.76 39.13 -15.43
C PHE A 36 -11.75 38.76 -14.33
N ASP A 37 -13.04 38.73 -14.68
CA ASP A 37 -14.09 38.35 -13.75
C ASP A 37 -14.79 37.05 -14.16
N SER A 38 -15.44 36.42 -13.18
CA SER A 38 -16.07 35.12 -13.35
C SER A 38 -17.19 35.15 -14.40
N LEU A 39 -17.91 36.27 -14.54
CA LEU A 39 -19.01 36.40 -15.48
C LEU A 39 -18.48 36.44 -16.92
N ALA A 40 -17.42 37.22 -17.17
CA ALA A 40 -16.73 37.31 -18.46
C ALA A 40 -16.13 35.96 -18.89
N LEU A 41 -15.53 35.21 -17.95
CA LEU A 41 -14.90 33.92 -18.24
C LEU A 41 -15.88 32.76 -18.42
N THR A 42 -17.01 32.80 -17.71
CA THR A 42 -17.97 31.68 -17.69
C THR A 42 -19.22 31.93 -18.51
N ALA A 43 -19.41 33.12 -19.07
CA ALA A 43 -20.66 33.57 -19.70
C ALA A 43 -21.89 33.32 -18.80
N GLY A 44 -21.71 33.39 -17.48
CA GLY A 44 -22.76 33.12 -16.49
C GLY A 44 -23.02 31.64 -16.18
N PHE A 45 -22.30 30.70 -16.82
CA PHE A 45 -22.40 29.27 -16.50
C PHE A 45 -21.67 28.94 -15.19
N ARG A 46 -22.39 28.32 -14.24
CA ARG A 46 -21.77 27.79 -13.02
C ARG A 46 -21.31 26.36 -13.28
N CYS A 47 -19.99 26.15 -13.29
CA CYS A 47 -19.44 24.80 -13.24
C CYS A 47 -19.67 24.20 -11.85
N ASP A 48 -20.21 22.99 -11.79
CA ASP A 48 -20.29 22.23 -10.55
C ASP A 48 -18.89 21.83 -10.10
N LEU A 49 -18.32 22.65 -9.21
CA LEU A 49 -17.04 22.35 -8.57
C LEU A 49 -17.26 21.20 -7.58
N HIS A 50 -16.53 20.11 -7.79
CA HIS A 50 -16.52 18.98 -6.88
C HIS A 50 -15.15 18.85 -6.21
N CYS A 51 -15.17 18.44 -4.95
CA CYS A 51 -13.97 18.07 -4.22
C CYS A 51 -13.31 16.87 -4.92
N THR A 52 -12.13 17.04 -5.50
CA THR A 52 -11.38 15.92 -6.11
C THR A 52 -10.94 14.86 -5.09
N ALA A 53 -11.04 15.18 -3.80
CA ALA A 53 -10.90 14.19 -2.75
C ALA A 53 -12.16 13.37 -2.64
N CYS A 54 -13.32 13.93 -2.25
CA CYS A 54 -14.52 13.19 -1.83
C CYS A 54 -15.72 13.19 -2.81
N ASP A 55 -15.59 13.83 -3.96
CA ASP A 55 -16.61 14.09 -4.99
C ASP A 55 -17.82 14.91 -4.52
N SER A 56 -17.74 15.54 -3.34
CA SER A 56 -18.79 16.44 -2.85
C SER A 56 -18.75 17.79 -3.55
N THR A 57 -19.91 18.32 -3.91
CA THR A 57 -20.08 19.69 -4.43
C THR A 57 -20.08 20.77 -3.34
N LYS A 58 -20.00 20.38 -2.05
CA LYS A 58 -20.14 21.32 -0.92
C LYS A 58 -18.84 22.02 -0.52
N HIS A 59 -17.69 21.54 -0.97
CA HIS A 59 -16.38 22.06 -0.58
C HIS A 59 -15.32 21.74 -1.63
N LEU A 60 -14.22 22.49 -1.60
CA LEU A 60 -13.03 22.22 -2.42
C LEU A 60 -12.07 21.24 -1.72
N PHE A 61 -11.06 20.78 -2.44
CA PHE A 61 -10.07 19.82 -1.95
C PHE A 61 -9.44 20.21 -0.59
N ASP A 62 -9.02 21.47 -0.45
CA ASP A 62 -8.32 21.97 0.74
C ASP A 62 -9.20 22.01 1.99
N ALA A 63 -10.51 22.10 1.82
CA ALA A 63 -11.49 22.11 2.90
C ALA A 63 -12.12 20.73 3.14
N CYS A 64 -11.58 19.65 2.56
CA CYS A 64 -12.20 18.34 2.63
C CYS A 64 -12.18 17.72 4.04
N PRO A 65 -13.34 17.43 4.66
CA PRO A 65 -13.39 16.79 5.98
C PRO A 65 -12.75 15.39 6.01
N GLN A 66 -12.76 14.68 4.88
CA GLN A 66 -12.13 13.35 4.77
C GLN A 66 -10.61 13.44 4.83
N LEU A 67 -10.02 14.57 4.41
CA LEU A 67 -8.57 14.81 4.43
C LEU A 67 -8.07 15.46 5.74
N LYS A 68 -8.97 16.06 6.54
CA LYS A 68 -8.60 16.70 7.80
C LYS A 68 -8.00 15.70 8.79
N ILE A 69 -6.73 15.86 9.13
CA ILE A 69 -6.04 15.08 10.16
C ILE A 69 -6.25 15.80 11.51
N PRO A 70 -6.70 15.11 12.58
CA PRO A 70 -6.83 15.73 13.90
C PRO A 70 -5.49 16.23 14.43
N PRO A 71 -5.46 17.35 15.17
CA PRO A 71 -4.25 17.82 15.81
C PRO A 71 -3.77 16.80 16.85
N ILE A 72 -2.45 16.65 16.96
CA ILE A 72 -1.84 15.78 17.97
C ILE A 72 -1.91 16.49 19.31
N ARG A 73 -2.60 15.88 20.28
CA ARG A 73 -2.62 16.37 21.66
C ARG A 73 -1.25 16.24 22.29
N ASP A 74 -0.82 17.24 23.05
CA ASP A 74 0.43 17.11 23.79
C ASP A 74 0.21 16.17 24.99
N ILE A 75 1.03 15.12 25.07
CA ILE A 75 1.00 14.10 26.13
C ILE A 75 2.46 13.78 26.41
N SER A 76 2.87 13.85 27.68
CA SER A 76 4.27 13.66 28.06
C SER A 76 4.64 12.18 28.04
N ARG A 77 5.89 11.87 27.65
CA ARG A 77 6.43 10.50 27.75
C ARG A 77 6.60 10.04 29.20
N ALA A 78 6.72 11.00 30.14
CA ALA A 78 6.77 10.71 31.57
C ALA A 78 5.43 10.22 32.13
N ASP A 79 4.34 10.36 31.35
CA ASP A 79 3.00 9.94 31.77
C ASP A 79 2.82 8.43 31.78
N TRP A 80 3.75 7.63 31.21
CA TRP A 80 3.65 6.18 31.20
C TRP A 80 4.12 5.56 32.51
N PRO A 81 3.22 4.99 33.33
CA PRO A 81 3.65 4.28 34.51
C PRO A 81 4.42 3.02 34.12
N SER A 82 5.48 2.67 34.86
CA SER A 82 6.29 1.49 34.54
C SER A 82 5.50 0.18 34.48
N PHE A 83 4.38 0.06 35.23
CA PHE A 83 3.51 -1.11 35.13
C PHE A 83 2.83 -1.21 33.76
N TYR A 84 2.46 -0.07 33.16
CA TYR A 84 1.77 -0.03 31.87
C TYR A 84 2.70 -0.46 30.75
N ILE A 85 3.94 0.03 30.76
CA ILE A 85 4.98 -0.41 29.83
C ILE A 85 5.18 -1.93 29.91
N ARG A 86 5.29 -2.48 31.13
CA ARG A 86 5.42 -3.94 31.32
C ARG A 86 4.20 -4.73 30.80
N GLU A 87 2.99 -4.17 30.89
CA GLU A 87 1.81 -4.79 30.29
C GLU A 87 1.91 -4.81 28.75
N ILE A 88 2.34 -3.71 28.13
CA ILE A 88 2.57 -3.64 26.69
C ILE A 88 3.67 -4.62 26.26
N ASP A 89 4.77 -4.70 27.01
CA ASP A 89 5.84 -5.68 26.75
C ASP A 89 5.29 -7.11 26.74
N ARG A 90 4.53 -7.49 27.77
CA ARG A 90 3.91 -8.81 27.86
C ARG A 90 2.90 -9.08 26.74
N ILE A 91 2.16 -8.06 26.29
CA ILE A 91 1.26 -8.18 25.13
C ILE A 91 2.08 -8.51 23.88
N ILE A 92 3.15 -7.77 23.63
CA ILE A 92 3.99 -7.93 22.44
C ILE A 92 4.69 -9.30 22.46
N ASP A 93 5.29 -9.68 23.58
CA ASP A 93 5.98 -10.96 23.75
C ASP A 93 5.04 -12.13 23.47
N LYS A 94 3.82 -12.10 24.00
CA LYS A 94 2.84 -13.16 23.75
C LYS A 94 2.41 -13.26 22.30
N ILE A 95 2.22 -12.11 21.64
CA ILE A 95 1.86 -12.11 20.23
C ILE A 95 3.01 -12.73 19.43
N TYR A 96 4.26 -12.36 19.74
CA TYR A 96 5.42 -12.94 19.11
C TYR A 96 5.51 -14.45 19.33
N ASP A 97 5.37 -14.93 20.57
CA ASP A 97 5.48 -16.36 20.87
C ASP A 97 4.39 -17.21 20.23
N ASN A 98 3.17 -16.67 20.13
CA ASN A 98 2.04 -17.36 19.50
C ASN A 98 2.10 -17.32 17.96
N GLU A 99 2.68 -16.27 17.37
CA GLU A 99 2.58 -16.03 15.93
C GLU A 99 3.88 -16.23 15.16
N LYS A 100 5.05 -16.28 15.82
CA LYS A 100 6.34 -16.58 15.15
C LYS A 100 6.28 -17.87 14.36
N ILE A 101 7.03 -17.91 13.25
CA ILE A 101 7.10 -19.09 12.39
C ILE A 101 7.54 -20.30 13.23
N SER A 102 6.64 -21.25 13.39
CA SER A 102 6.86 -22.48 14.14
C SER A 102 7.75 -23.45 13.35
N LYS A 103 8.35 -24.42 14.04
CA LYS A 103 9.12 -25.50 13.40
C LYS A 103 8.28 -26.28 12.39
N ASN A 104 7.01 -26.55 12.71
CA ASN A 104 6.08 -27.24 11.81
C ASN A 104 5.80 -26.38 10.57
N ARG A 105 5.59 -25.07 10.75
CA ARG A 105 5.39 -24.17 9.62
C ARG A 105 6.63 -24.11 8.73
N ARG A 106 7.84 -24.04 9.31
CA ARG A 106 9.09 -24.05 8.53
C ARG A 106 9.19 -25.32 7.67
N LYS A 107 8.93 -26.48 8.27
CA LYS A 107 8.90 -27.76 7.54
C LYS A 107 7.89 -27.74 6.39
N ASP A 108 6.69 -27.23 6.63
CA ASP A 108 5.68 -27.12 5.59
C ASP A 108 6.14 -26.22 4.43
N LEU A 109 6.85 -25.11 4.70
CA LEU A 109 7.41 -24.23 3.66
C LEU A 109 8.48 -24.95 2.84
N ASP A 110 9.35 -25.74 3.48
CA ASP A 110 10.38 -26.54 2.81
C ASP A 110 9.76 -27.63 1.92
N ASP A 111 8.69 -28.27 2.41
CA ASP A 111 7.91 -29.26 1.67
C ASP A 111 7.18 -28.62 0.47
N VAL A 112 6.64 -27.41 0.64
CA VAL A 112 6.04 -26.63 -0.46
C VAL A 112 7.11 -26.31 -1.50
N LYS A 113 8.26 -25.77 -1.11
CA LYS A 113 9.38 -25.47 -2.01
C LYS A 113 9.79 -26.71 -2.82
N SER A 114 10.00 -27.83 -2.14
CA SER A 114 10.34 -29.11 -2.79
C SER A 114 9.27 -29.57 -3.78
N LYS A 115 7.98 -29.34 -3.47
CA LYS A 115 6.87 -29.65 -4.37
C LYS A 115 6.81 -28.70 -5.57
N LEU A 116 7.11 -27.41 -5.38
CA LEU A 116 7.22 -26.42 -6.45
C LEU A 116 8.32 -26.82 -7.44
N GLU A 117 9.52 -27.14 -6.96
CA GLU A 117 10.65 -27.57 -7.80
C GLU A 117 10.32 -28.82 -8.63
N LYS A 118 9.72 -29.84 -7.99
CA LYS A 118 9.26 -31.07 -8.68
C LYS A 118 8.13 -30.81 -9.68
N GLY A 119 7.26 -29.84 -9.41
CA GLY A 119 6.17 -29.46 -10.31
C GLY A 119 6.67 -28.74 -11.55
N ILE A 120 7.49 -27.71 -11.33
CA ILE A 120 8.00 -26.80 -12.36
C ILE A 120 8.95 -27.55 -13.32
N SER A 121 9.83 -28.42 -12.81
CA SER A 121 10.76 -29.24 -13.62
C SER A 121 10.08 -30.18 -14.64
N LYS A 122 8.77 -30.44 -14.49
CA LYS A 122 8.01 -31.20 -15.49
C LYS A 122 7.71 -30.39 -16.76
N LYS A 123 7.57 -29.07 -16.63
CA LYS A 123 7.25 -28.16 -17.74
C LYS A 123 8.44 -27.33 -18.20
N ILE A 124 9.32 -26.93 -17.28
CA ILE A 124 10.54 -26.19 -17.56
C ILE A 124 11.71 -27.16 -17.57
N LYS A 125 12.40 -27.24 -18.70
CA LYS A 125 13.52 -28.18 -18.94
C LYS A 125 14.90 -27.57 -18.70
N HIS A 126 14.98 -26.25 -18.62
CA HIS A 126 16.21 -25.56 -18.24
C HIS A 126 16.42 -25.62 -16.74
N ASP A 127 17.68 -25.61 -16.32
CA ASP A 127 18.05 -25.57 -14.91
C ASP A 127 17.60 -24.24 -14.29
N PHE A 128 16.94 -24.31 -13.14
CA PHE A 128 16.36 -23.17 -12.44
C PHE A 128 16.50 -23.31 -10.94
N ARG A 129 16.39 -22.17 -10.24
CA ARG A 129 16.36 -22.08 -8.77
C ARG A 129 15.09 -21.43 -8.31
N LEU A 130 14.66 -21.85 -7.13
CA LEU A 130 13.60 -21.22 -6.35
C LEU A 130 14.19 -20.72 -5.04
N ASP A 131 14.26 -19.41 -4.88
CA ASP A 131 14.80 -18.79 -3.68
C ASP A 131 13.67 -18.14 -2.88
N ALA A 132 13.45 -18.64 -1.66
CA ALA A 132 12.47 -18.04 -0.76
C ALA A 132 12.93 -16.64 -0.35
N PHE A 133 11.98 -15.72 -0.21
CA PHE A 133 12.28 -14.35 0.20
C PHE A 133 11.14 -13.76 1.03
N GLY A 134 11.25 -12.48 1.37
CA GLY A 134 10.20 -11.74 2.05
C GLY A 134 10.04 -12.17 3.50
N SER A 135 8.79 -12.20 3.97
CA SER A 135 8.51 -12.43 5.39
C SER A 135 8.94 -13.82 5.88
N SER A 136 9.04 -14.83 5.01
CA SER A 136 9.50 -16.16 5.44
C SER A 136 10.98 -16.19 5.80
N GLU A 137 11.81 -15.33 5.21
CA GLU A 137 13.27 -15.36 5.35
C GLU A 137 13.88 -14.12 6.03
N ASN A 138 13.15 -13.01 6.13
CA ASN A 138 13.68 -11.75 6.68
C ASN A 138 13.62 -11.60 8.21
N GLY A 139 13.11 -12.61 8.94
CA GLY A 139 12.98 -12.59 10.40
C GLY A 139 11.72 -11.92 10.96
N PHE A 140 10.93 -11.21 10.14
CA PHE A 140 9.69 -10.53 10.55
C PHE A 140 8.42 -11.30 10.19
N GLY A 141 8.53 -12.58 9.83
CA GLY A 141 7.44 -13.46 9.45
C GLY A 141 6.64 -14.04 10.60
N SER A 142 5.41 -14.43 10.30
CA SER A 142 4.50 -15.15 11.20
C SER A 142 4.00 -16.44 10.56
N ASN A 143 3.37 -17.32 11.33
CA ASN A 143 2.74 -18.56 10.85
C ASN A 143 1.69 -18.33 9.76
N ARG A 144 1.20 -17.09 9.62
CA ARG A 144 0.19 -16.69 8.63
C ARG A 144 0.76 -15.89 7.47
N SER A 145 2.08 -15.76 7.39
CA SER A 145 2.74 -15.06 6.28
C SER A 145 2.67 -15.90 5.01
N ASP A 146 2.50 -15.20 3.90
CA ASP A 146 2.56 -15.76 2.55
C ASP A 146 3.97 -16.33 2.28
N PHE A 147 4.05 -17.27 1.35
CA PHE A 147 5.31 -17.86 0.92
C PHE A 147 5.76 -17.26 -0.41
N ASP A 148 6.68 -16.30 -0.33
CA ASP A 148 7.22 -15.58 -1.47
C ASP A 148 8.46 -16.31 -2.02
N VAL A 149 8.46 -16.60 -3.32
CA VAL A 149 9.54 -17.36 -3.99
C VAL A 149 9.98 -16.64 -5.27
N CYS A 150 11.29 -16.51 -5.45
CA CYS A 150 11.89 -15.97 -6.65
C CYS A 150 12.32 -17.12 -7.57
N PHE A 151 11.80 -17.14 -8.79
CA PHE A 151 12.20 -18.05 -9.84
C PHE A 151 13.29 -17.41 -10.71
N ARG A 152 14.40 -18.13 -10.92
CA ARG A 152 15.52 -17.72 -11.80
C ARG A 152 16.10 -18.93 -12.53
N PHE A 153 16.64 -18.74 -13.73
CA PHE A 153 17.43 -19.77 -14.39
C PHE A 153 18.89 -19.76 -13.88
N ASP A 154 19.56 -20.91 -13.93
CA ASP A 154 20.93 -21.08 -13.40
C ASP A 154 22.01 -20.34 -14.20
N LYS A 155 21.73 -20.05 -15.46
CA LYS A 155 22.57 -19.27 -16.38
C LYS A 155 21.74 -18.14 -16.94
N GLU A 156 22.41 -17.06 -17.39
CA GLU A 156 21.78 -16.01 -18.18
C GLU A 156 21.13 -16.65 -19.42
N TYR A 157 19.85 -16.94 -19.31
CA TYR A 157 19.00 -17.34 -20.42
C TYR A 157 18.56 -16.04 -21.08
N GLU A 158 18.78 -15.91 -22.40
CA GLU A 158 18.50 -14.67 -23.12
C GLU A 158 17.10 -14.14 -22.80
N GLU A 159 17.07 -13.00 -22.11
CA GLU A 159 15.85 -12.34 -21.67
C GLU A 159 15.16 -11.66 -22.85
N ASN A 160 14.29 -12.40 -23.54
CA ASN A 160 13.26 -11.77 -24.35
C ASN A 160 11.91 -11.76 -23.58
N HIS A 161 11.09 -10.74 -23.85
CA HIS A 161 9.81 -10.54 -23.16
C HIS A 161 8.80 -11.69 -23.40
N GLU A 162 8.87 -12.38 -24.55
CA GLU A 162 8.03 -13.54 -24.85
C GLU A 162 8.41 -14.74 -23.97
N VAL A 163 9.71 -15.00 -23.79
CA VAL A 163 10.24 -16.05 -22.89
C VAL A 163 9.77 -15.83 -21.46
N ARG A 164 9.76 -14.58 -20.99
CA ARG A 164 9.27 -14.22 -19.65
C ARG A 164 7.79 -14.57 -19.46
N LEU A 165 6.93 -14.15 -20.39
CA LEU A 165 5.49 -14.41 -20.30
C LEU A 165 5.14 -15.89 -20.45
N ASP A 166 5.82 -16.60 -21.34
CA ASP A 166 5.62 -18.04 -21.53
C ASP A 166 6.13 -18.84 -20.34
N THR A 167 7.23 -18.42 -19.72
CA THR A 167 7.72 -19.00 -18.45
C THR A 167 6.67 -18.87 -17.35
N ILE A 168 6.10 -17.68 -17.14
CA ILE A 168 5.04 -17.46 -16.15
C ILE A 168 3.82 -18.35 -16.40
N LYS A 169 3.36 -18.48 -17.65
CA LYS A 169 2.24 -19.38 -18.00
C LYS A 169 2.61 -20.85 -17.79
N ASN A 170 3.84 -21.24 -18.09
CA ASN A 170 4.33 -22.60 -17.88
C ASN A 170 4.40 -22.95 -16.40
N ILE A 171 4.81 -22.01 -15.54
CA ILE A 171 4.75 -22.14 -14.07
C ILE A 171 3.30 -22.30 -13.62
N GLU A 172 2.38 -21.45 -14.08
CA GLU A 172 0.95 -21.56 -13.76
C GLU A 172 0.38 -22.95 -14.11
N ASN A 173 0.69 -23.44 -15.32
CA ASN A 173 0.25 -24.76 -15.77
C ASN A 173 0.90 -25.91 -14.99
N ALA A 174 2.18 -25.77 -14.64
CA ALA A 174 2.90 -26.74 -13.82
C ALA A 174 2.28 -26.89 -12.42
N LEU A 175 1.93 -25.76 -11.79
CA LEU A 175 1.29 -25.72 -10.47
C LEU A 175 -0.11 -26.34 -10.49
N LYS A 176 -0.92 -26.02 -11.51
CA LYS A 176 -2.23 -26.66 -11.71
C LYS A 176 -2.10 -28.17 -11.84
N TRP A 177 -1.13 -28.64 -12.62
CA TRP A 177 -0.85 -30.08 -12.78
C TRP A 177 -0.35 -30.73 -11.47
N ALA A 178 0.45 -30.01 -10.68
CA ALA A 178 0.93 -30.44 -9.37
C ALA A 178 -0.12 -30.31 -8.24
N ARG A 179 -1.39 -30.05 -8.58
CA ARG A 179 -2.53 -29.93 -7.66
C ARG A 179 -2.36 -28.83 -6.61
N PHE A 180 -1.83 -27.69 -7.01
CA PHE A 180 -1.98 -26.45 -6.25
C PHE A 180 -3.38 -25.86 -6.48
N GLU A 181 -3.92 -25.19 -5.46
CA GLU A 181 -5.22 -24.52 -5.50
C GLU A 181 -5.06 -23.04 -5.89
N LYS A 182 -6.16 -22.41 -6.35
CA LYS A 182 -6.26 -20.96 -6.65
C LYS A 182 -5.11 -20.39 -7.50
N VAL A 183 -4.51 -21.21 -8.37
CA VAL A 183 -3.34 -20.82 -9.18
C VAL A 183 -3.72 -19.76 -10.21
N MET A 184 -3.00 -18.63 -10.21
CA MET A 184 -3.29 -17.49 -11.09
C MET A 184 -2.02 -16.72 -11.46
N ALA A 185 -1.75 -16.62 -12.76
CA ALA A 185 -0.72 -15.72 -13.28
C ALA A 185 -1.23 -14.26 -13.34
N ILE A 186 -0.42 -13.33 -12.83
CA ILE A 186 -0.61 -11.88 -12.92
C ILE A 186 0.56 -11.32 -13.72
N THR A 187 0.34 -11.13 -15.03
CA THR A 187 1.38 -10.73 -15.98
C THR A 187 1.44 -9.23 -16.25
N THR A 188 0.46 -8.46 -15.77
CA THR A 188 0.35 -7.02 -16.05
C THR A 188 1.05 -6.13 -15.02
N ALA A 189 1.63 -6.69 -13.97
CA ALA A 189 2.36 -5.95 -12.93
C ALA A 189 3.82 -5.68 -13.33
N LYS A 190 4.49 -4.71 -12.69
CA LYS A 190 5.93 -4.41 -12.89
C LYS A 190 6.78 -5.68 -12.76
N VAL A 191 6.48 -6.49 -11.75
CA VAL A 191 7.06 -7.83 -11.55
C VAL A 191 5.94 -8.86 -11.75
N PRO A 192 5.95 -9.65 -12.83
CA PRO A 192 4.98 -10.72 -13.05
C PRO A 192 5.08 -11.78 -11.95
N ILE A 193 3.92 -12.23 -11.47
CA ILE A 193 3.84 -13.25 -10.41
C ILE A 193 2.84 -14.35 -10.73
N VAL A 194 3.05 -15.53 -10.17
CA VAL A 194 2.06 -16.61 -10.12
C VAL A 194 1.65 -16.83 -8.68
N LYS A 195 0.39 -16.50 -8.36
CA LYS A 195 -0.19 -16.77 -7.05
C LYS A 195 -0.64 -18.22 -6.98
N PHE A 196 -0.51 -18.84 -5.81
CA PHE A 196 -0.99 -20.19 -5.54
C PHE A 196 -1.43 -20.35 -4.09
N THR A 197 -2.17 -21.42 -3.84
CA THR A 197 -2.52 -21.87 -2.50
C THR A 197 -2.21 -23.38 -2.39
N LEU A 198 -1.67 -23.81 -1.24
CA LEU A 198 -1.49 -25.23 -0.92
C LEU A 198 -1.93 -25.52 0.50
N ARG A 199 -2.73 -26.59 0.71
CA ARG A 199 -3.04 -27.09 2.04
C ARG A 199 -1.94 -28.03 2.52
N THR A 200 -1.44 -27.79 3.72
CA THR A 200 -0.42 -28.59 4.40
C THR A 200 -0.91 -29.02 5.78
N GLY A 201 -0.06 -29.72 6.54
CA GLY A 201 -0.40 -30.19 7.88
C GLY A 201 -0.68 -29.06 8.88
N SER A 202 0.02 -27.93 8.76
CA SER A 202 -0.18 -26.75 9.63
C SER A 202 -1.24 -25.77 9.15
N GLY A 203 -1.84 -25.97 7.98
CA GLY A 203 -2.92 -25.14 7.45
C GLY A 203 -2.77 -24.77 5.98
N GLU A 204 -3.39 -23.67 5.57
CA GLU A 204 -3.30 -23.15 4.20
C GLU A 204 -2.03 -22.28 4.05
N ILE A 205 -1.31 -22.47 2.94
CA ILE A 205 -0.17 -21.65 2.51
C ILE A 205 -0.58 -20.96 1.24
N ASP A 206 -0.78 -19.64 1.32
CA ASP A 206 -0.81 -18.77 0.15
C ASP A 206 0.63 -18.40 -0.21
N GLY A 207 0.94 -18.33 -1.50
CA GLY A 207 2.28 -17.97 -1.95
C GLY A 207 2.29 -17.36 -3.34
N ASP A 208 3.37 -16.63 -3.61
CA ASP A 208 3.60 -15.90 -4.85
C ASP A 208 4.97 -16.32 -5.43
N ILE A 209 4.99 -16.75 -6.70
CA ILE A 209 6.23 -16.98 -7.45
C ILE A 209 6.49 -15.79 -8.35
N SER A 210 7.53 -15.03 -8.07
CA SER A 210 7.99 -13.91 -8.89
C SER A 210 9.09 -14.33 -9.85
N TYR A 211 9.11 -13.74 -11.05
CA TYR A 211 10.16 -14.00 -12.05
C TYR A 211 11.28 -12.97 -11.91
N TYR A 212 12.51 -13.44 -11.65
CA TYR A 212 13.73 -12.60 -11.55
C TYR A 212 13.61 -11.38 -10.63
N ASN A 213 12.98 -11.56 -9.46
CA ASN A 213 12.90 -10.50 -8.46
C ASN A 213 14.14 -10.51 -7.54
N GLU A 214 15.30 -10.20 -8.11
CA GLU A 214 16.59 -10.30 -7.41
C GLU A 214 16.75 -9.27 -6.31
N LEU A 215 16.30 -8.04 -6.55
CA LEU A 215 16.31 -6.98 -5.54
C LEU A 215 15.53 -7.39 -4.28
N ALA A 216 14.44 -8.15 -4.41
CA ALA A 216 13.70 -8.64 -3.24
C ALA A 216 14.50 -9.65 -2.40
N LEU A 217 15.40 -10.43 -3.00
CA LEU A 217 16.32 -11.31 -2.26
C LEU A 217 17.35 -10.50 -1.47
N HIS A 218 17.92 -9.46 -2.07
CA HIS A 218 18.83 -8.55 -1.37
C HIS A 218 18.13 -7.78 -0.25
N ASN A 219 16.95 -7.24 -0.50
CA ASN A 219 16.10 -6.61 0.51
C ASN A 219 15.81 -7.55 1.68
N THR A 220 15.50 -8.81 1.38
CA THR A 220 15.25 -9.84 2.40
C THR A 220 16.49 -10.09 3.25
N ARG A 221 17.68 -10.20 2.64
CA ARG A 221 18.95 -10.37 3.37
C ARG A 221 19.28 -9.17 4.25
N LEU A 222 19.13 -7.94 3.73
CA LEU A 222 19.33 -6.71 4.50
C LEU A 222 18.42 -6.67 5.74
N LEU A 223 17.13 -6.94 5.55
CA LEU A 223 16.16 -7.00 6.65
C LEU A 223 16.47 -8.12 7.65
N SER A 224 16.89 -9.30 7.17
CA SER A 224 17.30 -10.42 8.01
C SER A 224 18.50 -10.05 8.89
N ARG A 225 19.49 -9.37 8.30
CA ARG A 225 20.66 -8.85 9.01
C ARG A 225 20.24 -7.88 10.12
N TYR A 226 19.40 -6.90 9.82
CA TYR A 226 18.83 -6.02 10.85
C TYR A 226 18.11 -6.80 11.96
N CYS A 227 17.27 -7.76 11.60
CA CYS A 227 16.51 -8.55 12.57
C CYS A 227 17.42 -9.35 13.53
N SER A 228 18.48 -9.96 13.00
CA SER A 228 19.48 -10.73 13.75
C SER A 228 20.38 -9.86 14.64
N TRP A 229 20.40 -8.54 14.41
CA TRP A 229 21.31 -7.63 15.09
C TRP A 229 20.98 -7.38 16.56
N THR A 230 19.77 -7.74 16.97
CA THR A 230 19.23 -7.38 18.29
C THR A 230 19.16 -8.59 19.22
N LYS A 231 19.40 -8.35 20.51
CA LYS A 231 19.22 -9.37 21.54
C LYS A 231 17.74 -9.75 21.70
N ASP A 232 17.50 -10.97 22.18
CA ASP A 232 16.18 -11.46 22.61
C ASP A 232 15.05 -11.30 21.57
N ASN A 233 15.42 -11.28 20.28
CA ASN A 233 14.51 -11.08 19.14
C ASN A 233 13.74 -9.75 19.19
N LEU A 234 14.31 -8.70 19.79
CA LEU A 234 13.66 -7.39 19.98
C LEU A 234 13.03 -6.85 18.69
N LEU A 235 13.80 -6.82 17.59
CA LEU A 235 13.30 -6.31 16.31
C LEU A 235 12.20 -7.20 15.73
N ALA A 236 12.33 -8.52 15.84
CA ALA A 236 11.31 -9.45 15.35
C ALA A 236 9.97 -9.23 16.07
N LYS A 237 10.01 -9.08 17.41
CA LYS A 237 8.86 -8.77 18.25
C LYS A 237 8.22 -7.44 17.84
N LEU A 238 9.02 -6.38 17.74
CA LEU A 238 8.55 -5.04 17.36
C LEU A 238 7.93 -5.03 15.96
N GLY A 239 8.64 -5.56 14.96
CA GLY A 239 8.19 -5.60 13.57
C GLY A 239 6.92 -6.43 13.39
N MET A 240 6.80 -7.56 14.08
CA MET A 240 5.58 -8.38 14.06
C MET A 240 4.39 -7.65 14.68
N TYR A 241 4.60 -6.97 15.81
CA TYR A 241 3.54 -6.21 16.46
C TYR A 241 3.10 -4.99 15.64
N ILE A 242 4.04 -4.26 15.02
CA ILE A 242 3.73 -3.17 14.08
C ILE A 242 2.90 -3.70 12.89
N LYS A 243 3.29 -4.84 12.31
CA LYS A 243 2.51 -5.48 11.22
C LYS A 243 1.09 -5.84 11.68
N ARG A 244 0.94 -6.38 12.89
CA ARG A 244 -0.37 -6.71 13.46
C ARG A 244 -1.22 -5.46 13.69
N TRP A 245 -0.63 -4.42 14.27
CA TRP A 245 -1.27 -3.12 14.48
C TRP A 245 -1.73 -2.49 13.16
N ALA A 246 -0.86 -2.43 12.15
CA ALA A 246 -1.19 -1.89 10.84
C ALA A 246 -2.31 -2.69 10.15
N LYS A 247 -2.29 -4.02 10.27
CA LYS A 247 -3.37 -4.88 9.76
C LYS A 247 -4.70 -4.62 10.48
N GLN A 248 -4.69 -4.48 11.81
CA GLN A 248 -5.89 -4.19 12.59
C GLN A 248 -6.47 -2.81 12.27
N CYS A 249 -5.61 -1.83 11.96
CA CYS A 249 -6.00 -0.49 11.54
C CYS A 249 -6.41 -0.42 10.05
N GLU A 250 -6.37 -1.53 9.31
CA GLU A 250 -6.69 -1.62 7.88
C GLU A 250 -5.77 -0.78 6.98
N ILE A 251 -4.51 -0.61 7.39
CA ILE A 251 -3.49 0.19 6.68
C ILE A 251 -2.26 -0.62 6.21
N GLY A 252 -2.25 -1.94 6.42
CA GLY A 252 -1.14 -2.85 6.10
C GLY A 252 -1.35 -3.80 4.91
N ASP A 253 -2.10 -3.39 3.88
CA ASP A 253 -2.39 -4.18 2.68
C ASP A 253 -2.30 -3.31 1.40
N ALA A 254 -1.17 -3.41 0.70
CA ALA A 254 -0.92 -2.67 -0.54
C ALA A 254 -1.87 -3.06 -1.69
N SER A 255 -2.37 -4.30 -1.71
CA SER A 255 -3.35 -4.73 -2.70
C SER A 255 -4.71 -4.02 -2.54
N LYS A 256 -4.95 -3.44 -1.34
CA LYS A 256 -6.10 -2.61 -1.00
C LYS A 256 -5.75 -1.10 -0.96
N GLY A 257 -4.61 -0.72 -1.51
CA GLY A 257 -4.20 0.67 -1.69
C GLY A 257 -3.64 1.36 -0.46
N SER A 258 -3.32 0.60 0.59
CA SER A 258 -2.58 1.06 1.77
C SER A 258 -1.09 0.69 1.68
N LEU A 259 -0.31 0.75 2.76
CA LEU A 259 1.11 0.39 2.73
C LEU A 259 1.30 -1.13 2.80
N SER A 260 2.41 -1.63 2.24
CA SER A 260 2.79 -3.03 2.41
C SER A 260 3.37 -3.28 3.80
N SER A 261 3.38 -4.55 4.24
CA SER A 261 4.08 -4.95 5.46
C SER A 261 5.58 -4.60 5.41
N TYR A 262 6.20 -4.74 4.23
CA TYR A 262 7.58 -4.33 3.97
C TYR A 262 7.79 -2.83 4.24
N ALA A 263 6.91 -1.96 3.75
CA ALA A 263 7.02 -0.52 4.00
C ALA A 263 6.98 -0.18 5.51
N TYR A 264 6.17 -0.88 6.31
CA TYR A 264 6.18 -0.70 7.77
C TYR A 264 7.47 -1.15 8.45
N ILE A 265 8.14 -2.18 7.93
CA ILE A 265 9.45 -2.59 8.43
C ILE A 265 10.51 -1.53 8.07
N ILE A 266 10.45 -0.94 6.88
CA ILE A 266 11.32 0.19 6.51
C ILE A 266 11.07 1.40 7.42
N LEU A 267 9.82 1.73 7.72
CA LEU A 267 9.47 2.77 8.71
C LEU A 267 10.08 2.46 10.08
N MET A 268 9.96 1.23 10.56
CA MET A 268 10.51 0.81 11.84
C MET A 268 12.04 0.98 11.87
N ILE A 269 12.76 0.49 10.86
CA ILE A 269 14.23 0.58 10.80
C ILE A 269 14.66 2.04 10.72
N HIS A 270 14.00 2.86 9.90
CA HIS A 270 14.26 4.29 9.85
C HIS A 270 14.11 4.93 11.22
N PHE A 271 12.99 4.70 11.91
CA PHE A 271 12.76 5.21 13.26
C PHE A 271 13.91 4.82 14.21
N LEU A 272 14.35 3.56 14.19
CA LEU A 272 15.42 3.08 15.07
C LEU A 272 16.80 3.68 14.71
N GLN A 273 17.06 3.98 13.44
CA GLN A 273 18.24 4.73 12.98
C GLN A 273 18.17 6.23 13.32
N ARG A 274 16.97 6.76 13.63
CA ARG A 274 16.74 8.16 13.99
C ARG A 274 16.48 8.38 15.48
N LEU A 275 16.53 7.31 16.27
CA LEU A 275 16.25 7.36 17.70
C LEU A 275 17.22 8.31 18.41
N GLN A 276 16.72 8.99 19.44
CA GLN A 276 17.48 9.95 20.25
C GLN A 276 17.50 9.49 21.71
N PRO A 277 18.60 9.74 22.46
CA PRO A 277 19.76 10.56 22.11
C PRO A 277 20.79 9.90 21.19
N ALA A 278 20.66 8.59 20.92
CA ALA A 278 21.53 7.86 20.01
C ALA A 278 20.73 6.86 19.17
N PRO A 279 21.15 6.61 17.91
CA PRO A 279 20.50 5.63 17.06
C PRO A 279 20.66 4.22 17.62
N LEU A 280 19.60 3.42 17.55
CA LEU A 280 19.62 2.04 18.01
C LEU A 280 20.15 1.07 16.94
N LEU A 281 19.97 1.43 15.68
CA LEU A 281 20.48 0.68 14.54
C LEU A 281 21.41 1.57 13.72
N PRO A 282 22.51 1.01 13.18
CA PRO A 282 23.35 1.73 12.24
C PRO A 282 22.79 1.65 10.81
N VAL A 283 23.46 2.32 9.89
CA VAL A 283 23.17 2.27 8.45
C VAL A 283 24.10 1.26 7.78
N LEU A 284 23.58 0.06 7.49
CA LEU A 284 24.39 -1.05 6.99
C LEU A 284 25.08 -0.78 5.66
N GLN A 285 24.46 0.07 4.83
CA GLN A 285 24.94 0.39 3.50
C GLN A 285 26.08 1.42 3.51
N GLU A 286 26.36 2.05 4.66
CA GLU A 286 27.47 2.99 4.87
C GLU A 286 28.58 2.41 5.77
N MET A 287 28.41 1.17 6.24
CA MET A 287 29.39 0.48 7.06
C MET A 287 30.34 -0.38 6.24
N GLY A 288 31.54 -0.61 6.78
CA GLY A 288 32.52 -1.54 6.22
C GLY A 288 33.20 -1.02 4.95
N GLU A 289 33.99 -1.88 4.31
CA GLU A 289 34.60 -1.59 3.02
C GLU A 289 33.57 -1.82 1.91
N LYS A 290 33.15 -0.74 1.26
CA LYS A 290 32.10 -0.77 0.24
C LYS A 290 32.57 -1.55 -0.99
N GLN A 291 31.88 -2.64 -1.30
CA GLN A 291 32.06 -3.40 -2.53
C GLN A 291 30.83 -3.17 -3.42
N GLU A 292 30.96 -2.39 -4.48
CA GLU A 292 29.84 -2.12 -5.39
C GLU A 292 29.42 -3.41 -6.10
N ILE A 293 28.19 -3.86 -5.81
CA ILE A 293 27.57 -5.03 -6.45
C ILE A 293 26.30 -4.53 -7.12
N LYS A 294 26.21 -4.63 -8.44
CA LYS A 294 25.04 -4.16 -9.19
C LYS A 294 24.08 -5.30 -9.51
N VAL A 295 22.82 -5.10 -9.17
CA VAL A 295 21.69 -5.95 -9.57
C VAL A 295 20.60 -5.03 -10.11
N ASP A 296 20.11 -5.29 -11.32
CA ASP A 296 19.16 -4.41 -12.02
C ASP A 296 19.58 -2.93 -12.09
N GLY A 297 20.89 -2.68 -12.16
CA GLY A 297 21.47 -1.33 -12.18
C GLY A 297 21.63 -0.66 -10.82
N TRP A 298 21.16 -1.29 -9.73
CA TRP A 298 21.22 -0.77 -8.37
C TRP A 298 22.35 -1.41 -7.57
N ASP A 299 23.05 -0.59 -6.78
CA ASP A 299 24.05 -1.06 -5.82
C ASP A 299 23.35 -1.72 -4.62
N VAL A 300 23.55 -3.03 -4.49
CA VAL A 300 22.93 -3.86 -3.43
C VAL A 300 23.88 -4.16 -2.28
N TYR A 301 25.00 -3.44 -2.20
CA TYR A 301 25.94 -3.56 -1.09
C TYR A 301 25.29 -3.21 0.25
N PHE A 302 25.58 -4.02 1.26
CA PHE A 302 25.42 -3.69 2.67
C PHE A 302 26.41 -4.52 3.50
N CYS A 303 26.80 -4.03 4.66
CA CYS A 303 27.69 -4.75 5.57
C CYS A 303 26.99 -6.03 6.12
N ASP A 304 27.51 -7.20 5.79
CA ASP A 304 26.95 -8.49 6.23
C ASP A 304 27.78 -9.10 7.37
N ASP A 305 28.52 -8.27 8.10
CA ASP A 305 29.32 -8.68 9.26
C ASP A 305 28.43 -9.02 10.47
N GLU A 306 28.93 -9.89 11.34
CA GLU A 306 28.24 -10.21 12.59
C GLU A 306 28.00 -8.97 13.46
N PRO A 307 26.88 -8.97 14.20
CA PRO A 307 26.56 -7.94 15.16
C PRO A 307 27.67 -7.55 16.15
N LYS A 308 28.24 -6.35 15.99
CA LYS A 308 29.20 -5.77 16.95
C LYS A 308 28.59 -4.77 17.95
N LEU A 309 27.28 -4.52 17.89
CA LEU A 309 26.65 -3.49 18.73
C LEU A 309 26.60 -3.93 20.20
N ASP A 310 27.07 -3.06 21.09
CA ASP A 310 26.87 -3.23 22.52
C ASP A 310 25.48 -2.73 22.94
N TRP A 311 24.56 -3.68 23.06
CA TRP A 311 23.18 -3.44 23.52
C TRP A 311 23.09 -3.11 25.02
N SER A 312 24.19 -3.12 25.79
CA SER A 312 24.17 -2.77 27.22
C SER A 312 23.68 -1.35 27.49
N SER A 313 23.81 -0.47 26.51
CA SER A 313 23.35 0.93 26.56
C SER A 313 21.89 1.13 26.17
N CYS A 314 21.24 0.13 25.55
CA CYS A 314 19.83 0.21 25.17
C CYS A 314 18.92 -0.21 26.32
N ASN A 315 18.43 0.77 27.07
CA ASN A 315 17.50 0.53 28.19
C ASN A 315 16.02 0.50 27.77
N LEU A 316 15.71 0.61 26.48
CA LEU A 316 14.32 0.68 26.00
C LEU A 316 13.72 -0.71 25.77
N SER A 317 12.55 -0.95 26.35
CA SER A 317 11.80 -2.17 26.14
C SER A 317 11.08 -2.16 24.78
N VAL A 318 10.59 -3.33 24.35
CA VAL A 318 9.86 -3.45 23.07
C VAL A 318 8.56 -2.62 23.06
N GLY A 319 7.90 -2.52 24.21
CA GLY A 319 6.73 -1.69 24.44
C GLY A 319 7.06 -0.21 24.30
N GLU A 320 8.13 0.26 24.93
CA GLU A 320 8.57 1.66 24.80
C GLU A 320 8.91 2.00 23.34
N LEU A 321 9.62 1.11 22.64
CA LEU A 321 9.95 1.32 21.23
C LEU A 321 8.70 1.38 20.36
N PHE A 322 7.69 0.54 20.61
CA PHE A 322 6.42 0.61 19.88
C PHE A 322 5.68 1.93 20.13
N LEU A 323 5.59 2.38 21.39
CA LEU A 323 4.94 3.64 21.72
C LEU A 323 5.66 4.83 21.08
N GLN A 324 6.99 4.84 21.15
CA GLN A 324 7.81 5.86 20.50
C GLN A 324 7.70 5.82 18.97
N PHE A 325 7.59 4.64 18.35
CA PHE A 325 7.33 4.51 16.90
C PHE A 325 6.01 5.18 16.49
N ILE A 326 4.92 4.94 17.25
CA ILE A 326 3.62 5.55 16.98
C ILE A 326 3.69 7.07 17.08
N GLU A 327 4.34 7.61 18.12
CA GLU A 327 4.52 9.05 18.25
C GLU A 327 5.44 9.65 17.19
N TYR A 328 6.54 8.97 16.86
CA TYR A 328 7.50 9.41 15.87
C TYR A 328 6.80 9.64 14.53
N PHE A 329 6.06 8.66 14.02
CA PHE A 329 5.37 8.80 12.72
C PHE A 329 4.08 9.62 12.76
N ALA A 330 3.47 9.81 13.94
CA ALA A 330 2.44 10.82 14.11
C ALA A 330 3.01 12.24 13.90
N LYS A 331 4.21 12.51 14.43
CA LYS A 331 4.86 13.83 14.40
C LYS A 331 5.87 14.02 13.26
N PHE A 332 6.17 12.98 12.48
CA PHE A 332 7.17 13.00 11.41
C PHE A 332 6.84 14.08 10.38
N ASP A 333 7.88 14.77 9.89
CA ASP A 333 7.75 15.79 8.85
C ASP A 333 7.53 15.13 7.48
N TRP A 334 6.33 14.59 7.30
CA TRP A 334 5.88 14.06 6.03
C TRP A 334 5.82 15.13 4.95
N HIS A 335 5.87 16.43 5.24
CA HIS A 335 5.84 17.45 4.21
C HIS A 335 7.17 17.50 3.46
N ASN A 336 8.28 17.55 4.20
CA ASN A 336 9.61 17.79 3.62
C ASN A 336 10.50 16.56 3.54
N GLN A 337 10.32 15.55 4.39
CA GLN A 337 11.27 14.44 4.52
C GLN A 337 10.83 13.18 3.79
N VAL A 338 11.83 12.35 3.43
CA VAL A 338 11.68 11.01 2.88
C VAL A 338 12.18 10.00 3.91
N VAL A 339 11.37 8.98 4.19
CA VAL A 339 11.79 7.83 4.99
C VAL A 339 12.75 6.98 4.14
N GLN A 340 13.94 6.70 4.66
CA GLN A 340 14.97 5.88 4.01
C GLN A 340 15.84 5.22 5.07
N ILE A 341 16.51 4.10 4.75
CA ILE A 341 17.35 3.37 5.71
C ILE A 341 18.81 3.17 5.26
N ARG A 342 19.18 3.76 4.12
CA ARG A 342 20.45 3.51 3.42
C ARG A 342 21.54 4.56 3.66
N GLN A 343 21.21 5.67 4.31
CA GLN A 343 22.18 6.74 4.61
C GLN A 343 21.89 7.43 5.95
N GLU A 344 22.93 7.88 6.65
CA GLU A 344 22.78 8.64 7.89
C GLU A 344 22.24 10.05 7.64
N ARG A 345 22.49 10.65 6.48
CA ARG A 345 21.94 11.99 6.19
C ARG A 345 20.43 11.94 5.94
N THR A 346 19.69 12.84 6.59
CA THR A 346 18.27 13.06 6.28
C THR A 346 18.09 13.39 4.80
N LEU A 347 17.11 12.76 4.16
CA LEU A 347 16.80 12.93 2.75
C LEU A 347 15.52 13.76 2.62
N THR A 348 15.58 14.82 1.84
CA THR A 348 14.42 15.68 1.58
C THR A 348 13.72 15.29 0.29
N LYS A 349 12.43 15.62 0.21
CA LYS A 349 11.62 15.42 -1.00
C LYS A 349 12.07 16.30 -2.16
N ILE A 350 12.60 17.48 -1.87
CA ILE A 350 13.13 18.40 -2.88
C ILE A 350 14.33 17.75 -3.57
N GLU A 351 15.27 17.21 -2.80
CA GLU A 351 16.44 16.50 -3.33
C GLU A 351 16.05 15.27 -4.16
N ARG A 352 14.99 14.55 -3.76
CA ARG A 352 14.47 13.41 -4.53
C ARG A 352 13.55 13.77 -5.69
N GLY A 353 13.06 14.99 -5.77
CA GLY A 353 12.02 15.37 -6.73
C GLY A 353 10.66 14.67 -6.50
N TRP A 354 10.41 14.11 -5.31
CA TRP A 354 9.17 13.40 -5.01
C TRP A 354 8.09 14.32 -4.43
N ARG A 355 6.87 14.26 -4.97
CA ARG A 355 5.77 15.18 -4.62
C ARG A 355 4.61 14.55 -3.87
N LYS A 356 4.68 13.25 -3.56
CA LYS A 356 3.62 12.53 -2.83
C LYS A 356 3.57 12.99 -1.38
N GLN A 357 2.40 12.97 -0.75
CA GLN A 357 2.21 13.31 0.66
C GLN A 357 3.11 12.45 1.57
N MET A 358 3.17 11.15 1.29
CA MET A 358 4.03 10.18 1.96
C MET A 358 5.10 9.67 1.00
N CYS A 359 6.34 9.60 1.46
CA CYS A 359 7.50 9.19 0.67
C CYS A 359 8.37 8.24 1.50
N ILE A 360 8.47 7.00 1.03
CA ILE A 360 9.26 5.94 1.66
C ILE A 360 10.09 5.31 0.56
N GLU A 361 11.40 5.45 0.64
CA GLU A 361 12.35 4.95 -0.35
C GLU A 361 12.69 3.48 -0.09
N ASP A 362 12.69 2.68 -1.16
CA ASP A 362 13.29 1.35 -1.15
C ASP A 362 14.82 1.48 -1.01
N PRO A 363 15.48 0.69 -0.14
CA PRO A 363 16.90 0.84 0.14
C PRO A 363 17.81 0.46 -1.03
N PHE A 364 17.30 -0.24 -2.05
CA PHE A 364 18.06 -0.60 -3.25
C PHE A 364 17.46 0.01 -4.53
N ASP A 365 16.16 -0.18 -4.82
CA ASP A 365 15.50 0.46 -5.98
C ASP A 365 15.19 1.93 -5.64
N LEU A 366 16.16 2.84 -5.79
CA LEU A 366 16.04 4.21 -5.27
C LEU A 366 14.97 5.06 -6.00
N ASP A 367 14.48 4.60 -7.15
CA ASP A 367 13.36 5.21 -7.86
C ASP A 367 12.00 4.73 -7.32
N HIS A 368 11.99 3.67 -6.51
CA HIS A 368 10.79 3.07 -5.97
C HIS A 368 10.39 3.70 -4.63
N ASN A 369 9.42 4.62 -4.72
CA ASN A 369 8.67 5.07 -3.54
C ASN A 369 7.60 4.02 -3.16
N LEU A 370 7.79 3.35 -2.02
CA LEU A 370 6.87 2.35 -1.47
C LEU A 370 5.47 2.91 -1.15
N ALA A 371 5.35 4.23 -1.01
CA ALA A 371 4.09 4.94 -0.79
C ALA A 371 3.51 5.55 -2.09
N SER A 372 4.09 5.30 -3.26
CA SER A 372 3.62 5.84 -4.56
C SER A 372 2.14 5.52 -4.84
N GLY A 373 1.70 4.34 -4.41
CA GLY A 373 0.34 3.84 -4.53
C GLY A 373 -0.67 4.47 -3.57
N ILE A 374 -0.27 5.29 -2.59
CA ILE A 374 -1.16 5.89 -1.59
C ILE A 374 -1.93 7.09 -2.17
N SER A 375 -3.25 7.10 -2.03
CA SER A 375 -4.10 8.27 -2.38
C SER A 375 -4.13 9.28 -1.23
N ASN A 376 -4.57 10.51 -1.50
CA ASN A 376 -4.72 11.53 -0.45
C ASN A 376 -5.69 11.09 0.66
N ARG A 377 -6.79 10.41 0.31
CA ARG A 377 -7.71 9.83 1.31
C ARG A 377 -7.03 8.77 2.16
N MET A 378 -6.27 7.86 1.53
CA MET A 378 -5.56 6.80 2.27
C MET A 378 -4.43 7.38 3.14
N TYR A 379 -3.71 8.39 2.66
CA TYR A 379 -2.73 9.11 3.47
C TYR A 379 -3.37 9.71 4.72
N ALA A 380 -4.46 10.47 4.55
CA ALA A 380 -5.19 11.04 5.69
C ALA A 380 -5.72 9.95 6.64
N PHE A 381 -6.15 8.80 6.11
CA PHE A 381 -6.58 7.66 6.91
C PHE A 381 -5.41 7.05 7.71
N ILE A 382 -4.25 6.81 7.09
CA ILE A 382 -3.03 6.34 7.77
C ILE A 382 -2.63 7.29 8.91
N MET A 383 -2.60 8.61 8.64
CA MET A 383 -2.26 9.60 9.66
C MET A 383 -3.28 9.63 10.80
N LYS A 384 -4.59 9.53 10.50
CA LYS A 384 -5.63 9.38 11.52
C LYS A 384 -5.43 8.11 12.36
N SER A 385 -4.99 7.00 11.78
CA SER A 385 -4.68 5.77 12.51
C SER A 385 -3.50 5.96 13.47
N PHE A 386 -2.43 6.64 13.06
CA PHE A 386 -1.31 6.98 13.96
C PHE A 386 -1.77 7.88 15.12
N VAL A 387 -2.53 8.95 14.83
CA VAL A 387 -3.05 9.87 15.86
C VAL A 387 -4.00 9.16 16.83
N THR A 388 -4.93 8.35 16.31
CA THR A 388 -5.89 7.59 17.13
C THR A 388 -5.17 6.56 18.00
N SER A 389 -4.21 5.83 17.42
CA SER A 389 -3.42 4.85 18.16
C SER A 389 -2.61 5.52 19.26
N ARG A 390 -2.05 6.70 18.99
CA ARG A 390 -1.37 7.50 20.02
C ARG A 390 -2.32 7.82 21.17
N GLU A 391 -3.54 8.28 20.92
CA GLU A 391 -4.51 8.53 22.00
C GLU A 391 -4.90 7.26 22.78
N VAL A 392 -5.04 6.13 22.09
CA VAL A 392 -5.37 4.82 22.71
C VAL A 392 -4.26 4.33 23.63
N PHE A 393 -3.01 4.42 23.19
CA PHE A 393 -1.87 3.88 23.92
C PHE A 393 -1.24 4.88 24.91
N PHE A 394 -1.36 6.19 24.68
CA PHE A 394 -0.71 7.19 25.54
C PHE A 394 -1.61 7.62 26.71
N THR A 395 -2.85 7.12 26.77
CA THR A 395 -3.77 7.37 27.88
C THR A 395 -4.11 6.07 28.59
N LEU A 396 -4.26 6.12 29.91
CA LEU A 396 -4.72 4.96 30.70
C LEU A 396 -6.23 4.70 30.56
N ARG A 397 -6.94 5.51 29.76
CA ARG A 397 -8.39 5.44 29.61
C ARG A 397 -8.88 4.05 29.20
N GLU A 398 -8.27 3.45 28.19
CA GLU A 398 -8.69 2.13 27.72
C GLU A 398 -8.36 1.04 28.73
N ARG A 399 -7.26 1.19 29.47
CA ARG A 399 -6.92 0.32 30.59
C ARG A 399 -7.97 0.38 31.69
N ASP A 400 -8.39 1.57 32.09
CA ASP A 400 -9.36 1.80 33.16
C ASP A 400 -10.75 1.27 32.78
N ILE A 401 -11.17 1.50 31.54
CA ILE A 401 -12.43 0.95 31.00
C ILE A 401 -12.37 -0.58 31.02
N PHE A 402 -11.27 -1.16 30.54
CA PHE A 402 -11.12 -2.61 30.46
C PHE A 402 -11.10 -3.26 31.85
N THR A 403 -10.35 -2.68 32.79
CA THR A 403 -10.27 -3.14 34.19
C THR A 403 -11.66 -3.15 34.85
N LYS A 404 -12.45 -2.08 34.69
CA LYS A 404 -13.81 -1.98 35.25
C LYS A 404 -14.78 -3.04 34.71
N GLN A 405 -14.59 -3.48 33.46
CA GLN A 405 -15.42 -4.53 32.85
C GLN A 405 -15.06 -5.94 33.36
N PHE A 406 -13.86 -6.14 33.91
CA PHE A 406 -13.33 -7.46 34.30
C PHE A 406 -13.34 -7.73 35.81
N GLY A 407 -13.63 -6.75 36.66
CA GLY A 407 -13.79 -6.95 38.10
C GLY A 407 -13.78 -5.63 38.85
N GLY A 408 -14.82 -5.36 39.65
CA GLY A 408 -15.02 -4.10 40.36
C GLY A 408 -13.83 -3.69 41.25
N ASP A 409 -13.61 -2.37 41.29
CA ASP A 409 -12.71 -1.57 42.13
C ASP A 409 -11.66 -2.34 42.96
N LYS A 410 -10.54 -2.77 42.34
CA LYS A 410 -9.34 -3.22 43.07
C LYS A 410 -8.05 -2.90 42.31
N SER A 411 -7.17 -2.18 42.99
CA SER A 411 -5.76 -1.92 42.69
C SER A 411 -4.87 -3.17 42.57
N ASN A 412 -5.46 -4.37 42.52
CA ASN A 412 -4.77 -5.65 42.66
C ASN A 412 -5.40 -6.77 41.79
N ILE A 413 -5.92 -6.43 40.59
CA ILE A 413 -6.22 -7.48 39.61
C ILE A 413 -4.91 -8.19 39.30
N GLU A 414 -4.85 -9.48 39.63
CA GLU A 414 -3.73 -10.34 39.27
C GLU A 414 -3.61 -10.30 37.74
N ILE A 415 -2.52 -9.70 37.23
CA ILE A 415 -2.27 -9.51 35.80
C ILE A 415 -1.87 -10.87 35.23
N GLY A 416 -2.87 -11.75 35.15
CA GLY A 416 -2.77 -13.09 34.62
C GLY A 416 -2.65 -13.07 33.11
N ASP A 417 -2.34 -14.24 32.58
CA ASP A 417 -2.03 -14.38 31.18
C ASP A 417 -3.23 -14.15 30.25
N ASP A 418 -4.44 -14.50 30.71
CA ASP A 418 -5.70 -14.24 30.02
C ASP A 418 -6.03 -12.74 29.95
N PHE A 419 -5.79 -11.99 31.03
CA PHE A 419 -5.99 -10.53 31.06
C PHE A 419 -5.14 -9.84 29.99
N ILE A 420 -3.83 -10.13 29.94
CA ILE A 420 -2.90 -9.57 28.95
C ILE A 420 -3.36 -9.85 27.53
N ALA A 421 -3.78 -11.08 27.23
CA ALA A 421 -4.21 -11.45 25.88
C ALA A 421 -5.49 -10.71 25.45
N ARG A 422 -6.49 -10.62 26.33
CA ARG A 422 -7.75 -9.92 26.05
C ARG A 422 -7.54 -8.41 25.98
N TYR A 423 -6.74 -7.85 26.89
CA TYR A 423 -6.43 -6.44 26.92
C TYR A 423 -5.68 -5.98 25.67
N GLY A 424 -4.66 -6.74 25.24
CA GLY A 424 -3.93 -6.45 24.00
C GLY A 424 -4.84 -6.46 22.75
N ASN A 425 -5.76 -7.43 22.65
CA ASN A 425 -6.75 -7.43 21.56
C ASN A 425 -7.72 -6.25 21.65
N SER A 426 -8.12 -5.85 22.86
CA SER A 426 -8.95 -4.65 23.09
C SER A 426 -8.26 -3.38 22.61
N LEU A 427 -6.99 -3.17 23.00
CA LEU A 427 -6.19 -2.00 22.58
C LEU A 427 -6.07 -1.92 21.06
N LEU A 428 -5.71 -3.01 20.40
CA LEU A 428 -5.61 -3.06 18.95
C LEU A 428 -6.97 -2.80 18.28
N SER A 429 -8.06 -3.36 18.82
CA SER A 429 -9.43 -3.10 18.34
C SER A 429 -9.81 -1.62 18.42
N ARG A 430 -9.43 -0.95 19.50
CA ARG A 430 -9.67 0.50 19.71
C ARG A 430 -8.87 1.39 18.77
N CYS A 431 -7.74 0.92 18.24
CA CYS A 431 -6.98 1.64 17.22
C CYS A 431 -7.68 1.66 15.86
N ARG A 432 -8.60 0.71 15.61
CA ARG A 432 -9.37 0.66 14.37
C ARG A 432 -10.41 1.79 14.36
N MET A 433 -10.39 2.60 13.31
CA MET A 433 -11.35 3.68 13.12
C MET A 433 -12.77 3.11 12.92
N SER A 434 -13.70 3.47 13.80
CA SER A 434 -15.07 2.97 13.79
C SER A 434 -15.95 3.55 12.68
N ILE A 435 -15.61 4.74 12.17
CA ILE A 435 -16.41 5.46 11.16
C ILE A 435 -15.69 5.43 9.81
N GLY A 436 -16.35 4.88 8.80
CA GLY A 436 -15.96 4.96 7.38
C GLY A 436 -14.99 3.87 6.89
N GLY A 437 -14.20 3.26 7.78
CA GLY A 437 -13.18 2.26 7.42
C GLY A 437 -12.12 2.78 6.44
N ALA A 438 -11.21 1.90 6.01
CA ALA A 438 -10.18 2.27 5.04
C ALA A 438 -10.81 2.68 3.69
N PRO A 439 -10.30 3.73 3.00
CA PRO A 439 -10.81 4.16 1.71
C PRO A 439 -10.79 3.04 0.65
N ARG A 440 -11.90 2.91 -0.09
CA ARG A 440 -12.12 1.84 -1.09
C ARG A 440 -12.36 2.35 -2.51
N ASP A 441 -12.20 3.65 -2.72
CA ASP A 441 -12.54 4.39 -3.96
C ASP A 441 -11.82 3.86 -5.21
N ARG A 442 -10.60 3.34 -5.06
CA ARG A 442 -9.81 2.79 -6.17
C ARG A 442 -9.92 1.28 -6.33
N LEU A 443 -10.65 0.62 -5.43
CA LEU A 443 -10.73 -0.84 -5.39
C LEU A 443 -11.77 -1.36 -6.38
N CYS A 444 -11.47 -2.50 -6.98
CA CYS A 444 -12.46 -3.23 -7.78
C CYS A 444 -13.68 -3.57 -6.91
N PHE A 445 -14.88 -3.19 -7.34
CA PHE A 445 -16.13 -3.43 -6.60
C PHE A 445 -16.42 -4.91 -6.35
N LYS A 446 -15.84 -5.83 -7.13
CA LYS A 446 -16.09 -7.28 -7.02
C LYS A 446 -15.17 -7.97 -6.01
N CYS A 447 -13.86 -7.72 -6.05
CA CYS A 447 -12.88 -8.42 -5.20
C CYS A 447 -12.20 -7.52 -4.16
N GLY A 448 -12.42 -6.20 -4.22
CA GLY A 448 -11.81 -5.24 -3.30
C GLY A 448 -10.30 -5.07 -3.46
N ARG A 449 -9.72 -5.34 -4.65
CA ARG A 449 -8.28 -5.18 -4.93
C ARG A 449 -8.02 -4.16 -6.04
N LEU A 450 -6.81 -3.59 -6.04
CA LEU A 450 -6.31 -2.68 -7.07
C LEU A 450 -5.93 -3.39 -8.38
N GLY A 451 -5.66 -2.59 -9.42
CA GLY A 451 -4.92 -3.01 -10.62
C GLY A 451 -5.74 -3.62 -11.75
N HIS A 452 -7.08 -3.66 -11.65
CA HIS A 452 -7.92 -4.20 -12.71
C HIS A 452 -9.32 -3.58 -12.71
N PHE A 453 -9.93 -3.50 -13.90
CA PHE A 453 -11.34 -3.15 -14.06
C PHE A 453 -12.23 -4.28 -13.57
N SER A 454 -13.44 -3.94 -13.09
CA SER A 454 -14.40 -4.93 -12.58
C SER A 454 -14.76 -6.00 -13.61
N ASP A 455 -14.77 -5.68 -14.90
CA ASP A 455 -15.06 -6.64 -15.97
C ASP A 455 -13.92 -7.62 -16.28
N LEU A 456 -12.71 -7.31 -15.79
CA LEU A 456 -11.54 -8.18 -15.87
C LEU A 456 -11.23 -8.85 -14.53
N CYS A 457 -12.19 -8.82 -13.58
CA CYS A 457 -11.97 -9.34 -12.24
C CYS A 457 -11.77 -10.86 -12.27
N PRO A 458 -10.65 -11.38 -11.74
CA PRO A 458 -10.36 -12.81 -11.79
C PRO A 458 -11.39 -13.71 -11.08
N THR A 459 -12.11 -13.18 -10.09
CA THR A 459 -13.17 -13.91 -9.38
C THR A 459 -14.41 -14.19 -10.26
N GLN A 460 -14.55 -13.53 -11.42
CA GLN A 460 -15.57 -13.90 -12.40
C GLN A 460 -15.25 -15.19 -13.14
N ARG A 461 -13.96 -15.54 -13.29
CA ARG A 461 -13.53 -16.71 -14.09
C ARG A 461 -13.72 -18.04 -13.36
N THR A 462 -13.98 -18.03 -12.05
CA THR A 462 -14.18 -19.25 -11.23
C THR A 462 -15.64 -19.69 -11.12
N GLY A 463 -16.57 -19.03 -11.81
CA GLY A 463 -18.00 -19.38 -11.78
C GLY A 463 -18.41 -20.37 -12.87
N THR A 464 -17.99 -21.64 -12.79
CA THR A 464 -18.78 -22.72 -13.40
C THR A 464 -20.03 -22.93 -12.56
N GLY A 465 -21.18 -22.97 -13.24
CA GLY A 465 -22.50 -22.77 -12.65
C GLY A 465 -22.83 -23.63 -11.44
N ASN A 466 -23.49 -23.00 -10.46
CA ASN A 466 -24.50 -23.69 -9.68
C ASN A 466 -25.62 -22.71 -9.33
N ASN A 467 -26.81 -23.01 -9.85
CA ASN A 467 -28.06 -22.38 -9.44
C ASN A 467 -28.42 -22.91 -8.05
N GLY A 468 -28.49 -22.04 -7.05
CA GLY A 468 -28.98 -22.38 -5.72
C GLY A 468 -29.18 -21.10 -4.90
N GLY A 469 -30.44 -20.77 -4.61
CA GLY A 469 -30.85 -19.46 -4.12
C GLY A 469 -30.57 -19.18 -2.65
N GLY A 470 -30.52 -17.89 -2.32
CA GLY A 470 -30.56 -17.34 -0.97
C GLY A 470 -30.80 -15.83 -1.03
N ARG A 471 -31.95 -15.39 -0.52
CA ARG A 471 -32.51 -14.04 -0.67
C ARG A 471 -31.89 -13.00 0.29
N GLY A 472 -31.93 -11.75 -0.15
CA GLY A 472 -31.80 -10.51 0.64
C GLY A 472 -30.86 -9.52 -0.06
N GLY A 473 -31.23 -8.35 -0.56
CA GLY A 473 -32.42 -7.51 -0.42
C GLY A 473 -31.91 -6.08 -0.58
N GLY A 474 -32.13 -5.45 -1.75
CA GLY A 474 -31.65 -4.10 -2.06
C GLY A 474 -31.65 -3.85 -3.56
N ALA A 475 -32.77 -3.34 -4.07
CA ALA A 475 -32.98 -3.09 -5.49
C ALA A 475 -32.13 -1.92 -6.01
N PRO A 476 -31.71 -1.99 -7.29
CA PRO A 476 -31.75 -0.82 -8.14
C PRO A 476 -32.66 -1.04 -9.36
N HIS A 477 -33.24 0.07 -9.81
CA HIS A 477 -34.21 0.23 -10.88
C HIS A 477 -33.95 -0.62 -12.14
N LYS A 478 -35.04 -1.23 -12.64
CA LYS A 478 -35.12 -1.88 -13.95
C LYS A 478 -35.05 -0.84 -15.08
N GLY A 479 -34.11 -1.03 -16.00
CA GLY A 479 -34.13 -0.52 -17.37
C GLY A 479 -33.67 -1.64 -18.31
N GLY A 480 -34.50 -1.99 -19.29
CA GLY A 480 -34.48 -3.27 -20.00
C GLY A 480 -33.23 -3.63 -20.80
N ARG A 481 -32.95 -4.94 -20.88
CA ARG A 481 -32.05 -5.55 -21.86
C ARG A 481 -32.77 -5.72 -23.19
N GLY A 482 -32.12 -5.32 -24.27
CA GLY A 482 -32.43 -5.75 -25.64
C GLY A 482 -31.37 -5.24 -26.60
N GLY A 483 -30.63 -6.13 -27.28
CA GLY A 483 -29.72 -5.75 -28.38
C GLY A 483 -28.34 -6.40 -28.33
N GLY A 484 -28.28 -7.72 -28.55
CA GLY A 484 -27.05 -8.42 -28.92
C GLY A 484 -26.56 -7.98 -30.30
N GLU A 485 -25.24 -7.89 -30.45
CA GLU A 485 -24.46 -7.69 -31.68
C GLU A 485 -24.60 -6.36 -32.46
N THR A 486 -25.78 -5.74 -32.55
CA THR A 486 -25.97 -4.48 -33.30
C THR A 486 -25.37 -3.25 -32.59
N GLY A 487 -25.31 -3.27 -31.24
CA GLY A 487 -24.67 -2.22 -30.44
C GLY A 487 -23.15 -2.18 -30.54
N ARG A 488 -22.50 -3.33 -30.82
CA ARG A 488 -21.03 -3.41 -30.99
C ARG A 488 -20.56 -2.76 -32.29
N LYS A 489 -21.37 -2.81 -33.35
CA LYS A 489 -21.08 -2.17 -34.64
C LYS A 489 -21.26 -0.65 -34.56
N ARG A 490 -22.38 -0.18 -33.98
CA ARG A 490 -22.64 1.25 -33.74
C ARG A 490 -21.57 1.93 -32.88
N ASN A 491 -21.05 1.25 -31.85
CA ASN A 491 -19.96 1.79 -31.02
C ASN A 491 -18.59 1.85 -31.74
N ARG A 492 -18.35 0.99 -32.74
CA ARG A 492 -17.13 1.05 -33.56
C ARG A 492 -17.19 2.18 -34.58
N ASP A 493 -18.35 2.39 -35.18
CA ASP A 493 -18.56 3.46 -36.18
C ASP A 493 -18.53 4.84 -35.51
N ALA A 494 -19.19 5.00 -34.35
CA ALA A 494 -19.11 6.22 -33.54
C ALA A 494 -17.68 6.55 -33.06
N LYS A 495 -16.86 5.51 -32.78
CA LYS A 495 -15.45 5.70 -32.41
C LYS A 495 -14.59 6.16 -33.60
N LYS A 496 -14.87 5.66 -34.82
CA LYS A 496 -14.18 6.11 -36.04
C LYS A 496 -14.53 7.54 -36.39
N GLU A 497 -15.80 7.91 -36.27
CA GLU A 497 -16.28 9.27 -36.53
C GLU A 497 -15.67 10.29 -35.56
N ARG A 498 -15.56 9.94 -34.27
CA ARG A 498 -14.92 10.78 -33.26
C ARG A 498 -13.41 10.94 -33.50
N LEU A 499 -12.74 9.90 -33.99
CA LEU A 499 -11.31 9.98 -34.33
C LEU A 499 -11.06 10.81 -35.61
N ALA A 500 -11.98 10.81 -36.57
CA ALA A 500 -11.93 11.64 -37.76
C ALA A 500 -12.12 13.14 -37.39
N ARG A 501 -13.14 13.45 -36.59
CA ARG A 501 -13.39 14.83 -36.11
C ARG A 501 -12.23 15.37 -35.27
N ASN A 502 -11.62 14.54 -34.41
CA ASN A 502 -10.45 14.96 -33.64
C ASN A 502 -9.22 15.25 -34.53
N ARG A 503 -9.12 14.61 -35.70
CA ARG A 503 -8.08 14.91 -36.70
C ARG A 503 -8.35 16.22 -37.41
N GLU A 504 -9.59 16.49 -37.78
CA GLU A 504 -9.97 17.77 -38.42
C GLU A 504 -9.78 18.95 -37.46
N VAL A 505 -10.13 18.80 -36.18
CA VAL A 505 -9.87 19.82 -35.16
C VAL A 505 -8.36 20.04 -34.97
N TYR A 506 -7.56 18.97 -34.95
CA TYR A 506 -6.10 19.07 -34.83
C TYR A 506 -5.45 19.81 -36.02
N GLU A 507 -5.88 19.51 -37.25
CA GLU A 507 -5.37 20.21 -38.45
C GLU A 507 -5.88 21.65 -38.55
N ALA A 508 -7.09 21.95 -38.07
CA ALA A 508 -7.62 23.31 -38.00
C ALA A 508 -6.92 24.18 -36.94
N THR A 509 -6.36 23.59 -35.89
CA THR A 509 -5.61 24.31 -34.85
C THR A 509 -4.14 24.55 -35.25
N LYS A 510 -3.70 23.95 -36.37
CA LYS A 510 -2.33 24.02 -36.89
C LYS A 510 -2.17 25.07 -38.00
N LYS A 511 -3.27 25.52 -38.60
CA LYS A 511 -3.35 26.70 -39.47
C LYS A 511 -3.69 27.93 -38.64
#